data_AF-A0A3N9TM90-F1
#
_entry.id   AF-A0A3N9TM90-F1
#
_cell.length_a   1.000
_cell.length_b   1.000
_cell.length_c   1.000
_cell.angle_alpha   90.00
_cell.angle_beta   90.00
_cell.angle_gamma   90.00
#
_symmetry.space_group_name_H-M   'P 1'
#
loop_
_entity.id
_entity.type
_entity.pdbx_description
1 polymer ?
#
loop_
_entity_poly.entity_id
_entity_poly.type
_entity_poly.pdbx_seq_one_letter_code
_entity_poly.pdbx_strand_id
1 'polypeptide(L)'
;EYDSADCYLDIQAGSGGTEAQDWASRLLRMYLRWAESKGFKTEVIEESDGDVAGLKSATIKIIGDYAFGWLRTETGVHRLVRKSPFDSGGRRHTSFSSVFIYPEVDDDIDIEINPADLRIDVYRASG
;
A
#
# COMPACT_ATOMS: atom_id res chain seq x y z
N GLU A 1 2.21 11.03 -16.40
CA GLU A 1 1.89 10.19 -17.59
C GLU A 1 0.66 9.34 -17.32
N TYR A 2 0.57 8.70 -16.14
CA TYR A 2 -0.61 7.97 -15.68
C TYR A 2 -1.54 8.78 -14.76
N ASP A 3 -1.56 10.11 -14.90
CA ASP A 3 -2.22 10.98 -13.93
C ASP A 3 -3.74 10.73 -13.88
N SER A 4 -4.33 10.29 -14.99
CA SER A 4 -5.75 9.91 -15.13
C SER A 4 -6.07 8.47 -14.72
N ALA A 5 -5.06 7.64 -14.47
CA ALA A 5 -5.26 6.22 -14.18
C ALA A 5 -5.82 6.02 -12.76
N ASP A 6 -6.49 4.89 -12.59
CA ASP A 6 -6.77 4.32 -11.28
C ASP A 6 -5.44 4.06 -10.56
N CYS A 7 -5.48 3.95 -9.23
CA CYS A 7 -4.28 3.73 -8.46
C CYS A 7 -4.47 2.76 -7.32
N TYR A 8 -3.38 2.09 -6.98
CA TYR A 8 -3.26 1.30 -5.78
C TYR A 8 -2.49 2.10 -4.74
N LEU A 9 -2.95 2.01 -3.50
CA LEU A 9 -2.37 2.62 -2.33
C LEU A 9 -2.02 1.51 -1.35
N ASP A 10 -0.73 1.30 -1.13
CA ASP A 10 -0.19 0.37 -0.14
C ASP A 10 0.29 1.12 1.10
N ILE A 11 -0.17 0.69 2.26
CA ILE A 11 0.21 1.24 3.57
C ILE A 11 0.93 0.14 4.34
N GLN A 12 2.13 0.45 4.80
CA GLN A 12 2.93 -0.47 5.61
C GLN A 12 3.28 0.19 6.94
N ALA A 13 3.08 -0.54 8.03
CA ALA A 13 3.52 -0.11 9.35
C ALA A 13 5.05 -0.15 9.42
N GLY A 14 5.65 0.96 9.84
CA GLY A 14 7.10 1.09 9.98
C GLY A 14 7.56 0.96 11.43
N SER A 15 8.61 1.70 11.77
CA SER A 15 9.17 1.73 13.13
C SER A 15 8.20 2.38 14.12
N GLY A 16 8.02 1.75 15.28
CA GLY A 16 7.12 2.21 16.36
C GLY A 16 6.26 1.11 16.99
N GLY A 17 6.39 -0.14 16.53
CA GLY A 17 5.67 -1.28 17.10
C GLY A 17 4.15 -1.14 16.97
N THR A 18 3.41 -1.48 18.03
CA THR A 18 1.93 -1.37 18.07
C THR A 18 1.42 0.06 17.79
N GLU A 19 2.19 1.09 18.17
CA GLU A 19 1.82 2.48 17.87
C GLU A 19 1.92 2.80 16.37
N ALA A 20 2.89 2.20 15.67
CA ALA A 20 3.01 2.33 14.22
C ALA A 20 1.90 1.58 13.49
N GLN A 21 1.46 0.43 14.04
CA GLN A 21 0.32 -0.32 13.51
C GLN A 21 -1.01 0.45 13.68
N ASP A 22 -1.26 1.09 14.83
CA ASP A 22 -2.40 2.01 14.99
C ASP A 22 -2.29 3.24 14.08
N TRP A 23 -1.07 3.70 13.81
CA TRP A 23 -0.88 4.80 12.88
C TRP A 23 -1.22 4.40 11.44
N ALA A 24 -0.82 3.22 10.99
CA ALA A 24 -1.17 2.68 9.68
C ALA A 24 -2.70 2.55 9.51
N SER A 25 -3.42 2.06 10.52
CA SER A 25 -4.89 1.96 10.47
C SER A 25 -5.58 3.34 10.40
N ARG A 26 -4.99 4.36 11.05
CA ARG A 26 -5.48 5.74 10.95
C ARG A 26 -5.25 6.34 9.58
N LEU A 27 -4.10 6.09 8.97
CA LEU A 27 -3.82 6.51 7.59
C LEU A 27 -4.79 5.84 6.62
N LEU A 28 -5.03 4.53 6.76
CA LEU A 28 -6.03 3.81 5.96
C LEU A 28 -7.39 4.52 6.01
N ARG A 29 -7.89 4.75 7.23
CA ARG A 29 -9.17 5.43 7.45
C ARG A 29 -9.19 6.86 6.89
N MET A 30 -8.06 7.56 6.94
CA MET A 30 -7.92 8.90 6.37
C MET A 30 -8.09 8.87 4.85
N TYR A 31 -7.40 7.95 4.16
CA TYR A 31 -7.49 7.82 2.70
C TYR A 31 -8.87 7.35 2.24
N LEU A 32 -9.49 6.39 2.93
CA LEU A 32 -10.86 5.95 2.62
C LEU A 32 -11.86 7.11 2.70
N ARG A 33 -11.80 7.91 3.78
CA ARG A 33 -12.67 9.09 3.94
C ARG A 33 -12.39 10.17 2.91
N TRP A 34 -11.13 10.38 2.57
CA TRP A 34 -10.74 11.33 1.52
C TRP A 34 -11.32 10.89 0.17
N ALA A 35 -11.19 9.61 -0.18
CA ALA A 35 -11.71 9.04 -1.42
C ALA A 35 -13.25 9.13 -1.48
N GLU A 36 -13.95 8.76 -0.41
CA GLU A 36 -15.41 8.94 -0.29
C GLU A 36 -15.82 10.42 -0.48
N SER A 37 -15.10 11.36 0.13
CA SER A 37 -15.40 12.80 0.02
C SER A 37 -15.21 13.36 -1.39
N LYS A 38 -14.32 12.75 -2.18
CA LYS A 38 -14.07 13.09 -3.58
C LYS A 38 -15.02 12.35 -4.54
N GLY A 39 -15.81 11.40 -4.04
CA GLY A 39 -16.68 10.55 -4.86
C GLY A 39 -15.94 9.44 -5.60
N PHE A 40 -14.72 9.10 -5.19
CA PHE A 40 -13.98 7.96 -5.74
C PHE A 40 -14.52 6.64 -5.16
N LYS A 41 -14.46 5.58 -5.97
CA LYS A 41 -14.80 4.24 -5.52
C LYS A 41 -13.55 3.58 -4.95
N THR A 42 -13.64 3.03 -3.75
CA THR A 42 -12.52 2.34 -3.09
C THR A 42 -12.81 0.86 -2.91
N GLU A 43 -11.80 0.03 -3.13
CA GLU A 43 -11.85 -1.42 -2.92
C GLU A 43 -10.65 -1.85 -2.08
N VAL A 44 -10.90 -2.51 -0.95
CA VAL A 44 -9.83 -3.06 -0.12
C VAL A 44 -9.44 -4.41 -0.69
N ILE A 45 -8.18 -4.54 -1.14
CA ILE A 45 -7.67 -5.75 -1.77
C ILE A 45 -7.07 -6.67 -0.73
N GLU A 46 -6.25 -6.10 0.13
CA GLU A 46 -5.57 -6.84 1.19
C GLU A 46 -5.57 -5.99 2.46
N GLU A 47 -5.82 -6.65 3.59
CA GLU A 47 -5.71 -6.07 4.91
C GLU A 47 -5.08 -7.11 5.83
N SER A 48 -3.98 -6.72 6.48
CA SER A 48 -3.26 -7.57 7.43
C SER A 48 -3.27 -6.91 8.79
N ASP A 49 -3.96 -7.54 9.73
CA ASP A 49 -4.07 -7.07 11.11
C ASP A 49 -2.73 -7.09 11.84
N GLY A 50 -2.52 -6.11 12.73
CA GLY A 50 -1.42 -6.12 13.68
C GLY A 50 -1.66 -7.10 14.82
N ASP A 51 -0.59 -7.57 15.46
CA ASP A 51 -0.66 -8.60 16.52
C ASP A 51 -1.45 -8.14 17.76
N VAL A 52 -1.43 -6.85 18.07
CA VAL A 52 -2.06 -6.28 19.28
C VAL A 52 -3.12 -5.24 18.93
N ALA A 53 -2.80 -4.31 18.03
CA ALA A 53 -3.72 -3.27 17.59
C ALA A 53 -3.29 -2.71 16.23
N GLY A 54 -4.25 -2.19 15.47
CA GLY A 54 -4.01 -1.56 14.18
C GLY A 54 -3.69 -2.55 13.08
N LEU A 55 -2.99 -2.07 12.04
CA LEU A 55 -2.70 -2.84 10.82
C LEU A 55 -1.21 -2.98 10.60
N LYS A 56 -0.77 -4.14 10.12
CA LYS A 56 0.60 -4.38 9.68
C LYS A 56 0.81 -3.89 8.25
N SER A 57 -0.11 -4.23 7.35
CA SER A 57 -0.15 -3.76 5.97
C SER A 57 -1.59 -3.69 5.47
N ALA A 58 -1.85 -2.82 4.50
CA ALA A 58 -3.14 -2.75 3.83
C ALA A 58 -2.99 -2.15 2.43
N THR A 59 -3.67 -2.75 1.46
CA THR A 59 -3.67 -2.33 0.07
C THR A 59 -5.09 -1.98 -0.36
N ILE A 60 -5.29 -0.75 -0.82
CA ILE A 60 -6.57 -0.26 -1.35
C ILE A 60 -6.39 0.08 -2.83
N LYS A 61 -7.36 -0.31 -3.65
CA LYS A 61 -7.55 0.22 -5.00
C LYS A 61 -8.53 1.38 -4.99
N ILE A 62 -8.13 2.49 -5.59
CA ILE A 62 -8.93 3.71 -5.71
C ILE A 62 -9.22 3.91 -7.19
N ILE A 63 -10.51 3.87 -7.52
CA ILE A 63 -11.05 3.94 -8.87
C ILE A 63 -11.70 5.31 -9.08
N GLY A 64 -11.27 6.01 -10.12
CA GLY A 64 -11.89 7.26 -10.55
C GLY A 64 -10.95 8.21 -11.28
N ASP A 65 -11.55 9.25 -11.86
CA ASP A 65 -10.84 10.20 -12.71
C ASP A 65 -9.71 10.91 -11.96
N TYR A 66 -8.50 10.77 -12.50
CA TYR A 66 -7.28 11.36 -11.96
C TYR A 66 -6.88 10.89 -10.55
N ALA A 67 -7.30 9.69 -10.12
CA ALA A 67 -6.98 9.15 -8.81
C ALA A 67 -5.47 9.16 -8.52
N PHE A 68 -4.64 8.66 -9.45
CA PHE A 68 -3.19 8.69 -9.30
C PHE A 68 -2.63 10.12 -9.23
N GLY A 69 -3.09 11.02 -10.11
CA GLY A 69 -2.62 12.40 -10.18
C GLY A 69 -2.79 13.17 -8.86
N TRP A 70 -3.88 12.92 -8.14
CA TRP A 70 -4.13 13.51 -6.82
C TRP A 70 -3.24 12.92 -5.72
N LEU A 71 -3.02 11.61 -5.74
CA LEU A 71 -2.36 10.89 -4.66
C LEU A 71 -0.84 10.77 -4.84
N ARG A 72 -0.28 11.02 -6.03
CA ARG A 72 1.16 10.86 -6.30
C ARG A 72 2.09 11.59 -5.31
N THR A 73 1.62 12.69 -4.71
CA THR A 73 2.40 13.48 -3.74
C THR A 73 2.40 12.90 -2.34
N GLU A 74 1.51 11.94 -2.06
CA GLU A 74 1.36 11.30 -0.76
C GLU A 74 2.31 10.11 -0.58
N THR A 75 2.99 9.68 -1.65
CA THR A 75 4.01 8.63 -1.60
C THR A 75 5.17 9.05 -0.71
N GLY A 76 5.45 8.28 0.33
CA GLY A 76 6.54 8.53 1.26
C GLY A 76 6.29 8.00 2.67
N VAL A 77 7.12 8.45 3.61
CA VAL A 77 7.02 8.03 5.01
C VAL A 77 6.31 9.11 5.83
N HIS A 78 5.21 8.73 6.45
CA HIS A 78 4.37 9.60 7.27
C HIS A 78 4.69 9.40 8.75
N ARG A 79 5.05 10.49 9.44
CA ARG A 79 5.49 10.47 10.84
C ARG A 79 4.42 10.98 11.79
N LEU A 80 4.10 10.20 12.81
CA LEU A 80 3.24 10.59 13.93
C LEU A 80 4.06 10.80 15.20
N VAL A 81 3.81 11.90 15.92
CA VAL A 81 4.37 12.15 17.25
C VAL A 81 3.24 12.47 18.22
N ARG A 82 2.99 11.59 19.19
CA ARG A 82 1.96 11.80 20.22
C ARG A 82 2.25 10.99 21.49
N LYS A 83 1.45 11.18 22.54
CA LYS A 83 1.46 10.26 23.68
C LYS A 83 0.74 8.98 23.29
N SER A 84 1.43 7.85 23.36
CA SER A 84 0.87 6.56 22.98
C SER A 84 -0.20 6.13 24.00
N PRO A 85 -1.40 5.69 23.56
CA PRO A 85 -2.36 5.05 24.45
C PRO A 85 -1.90 3.67 24.94
N PHE A 86 -0.87 3.08 24.31
CA PHE A 86 -0.31 1.77 24.66
C PHE A 86 0.88 1.87 25.63
N ASP A 87 1.41 3.07 25.90
CA ASP A 87 2.48 3.29 26.90
C ASP A 87 1.90 3.81 28.22
N SER A 88 1.89 2.97 29.24
CA SER A 88 1.45 3.33 30.60
C SER A 88 2.25 4.50 31.21
N GLY A 89 3.47 4.76 30.72
CA GLY A 89 4.31 5.86 31.18
C GLY A 89 3.95 7.24 30.60
N GLY A 90 3.00 7.32 29.65
CA GLY A 90 2.54 8.59 29.07
C GLY A 90 3.63 9.37 28.32
N ARG A 91 4.69 8.70 27.89
CA ARG A 91 5.79 9.33 27.13
C ARG A 91 5.32 9.64 25.71
N ARG A 92 6.01 10.58 25.06
CA ARG A 92 5.79 10.86 23.64
C ARG A 92 6.53 9.81 22.82
N HIS A 93 5.80 9.15 21.94
CA HIS A 93 6.33 8.18 20.97
C HIS A 93 6.39 8.83 19.59
N THR A 94 7.35 8.38 18.80
CA THR A 94 7.47 8.73 17.38
C THR A 94 7.29 7.46 16.58
N SER A 95 6.29 7.45 15.71
CA SER A 95 5.95 6.29 14.87
C SER A 95 5.94 6.68 13.40
N PHE A 96 6.22 5.69 12.55
CA PHE A 96 6.32 5.86 11.12
C PHE A 96 5.45 4.84 10.40
N SER A 97 4.86 5.24 9.28
CA SER A 97 4.20 4.34 8.35
C SER A 97 4.53 4.80 6.94
N SER A 98 4.83 3.85 6.06
CA SER A 98 5.14 4.11 4.65
C SER A 98 3.86 3.99 3.84
N VAL A 99 3.65 4.94 2.92
CA VAL A 99 2.56 4.93 1.96
C VAL A 99 3.18 4.92 0.57
N PHE A 100 2.81 3.93 -0.24
CA PHE A 100 3.23 3.82 -1.63
C PHE A 100 2.02 3.85 -2.53
N ILE A 101 2.06 4.72 -3.53
CA ILE A 101 1.00 4.84 -4.52
C ILE A 101 1.57 4.56 -5.90
N TYR A 102 0.93 3.65 -6.61
CA TYR A 102 1.30 3.25 -7.96
C TYR A 102 0.06 3.26 -8.86
N PRO A 103 0.20 3.72 -10.12
CA PRO A 103 -0.92 3.72 -11.06
C PRO A 103 -1.22 2.29 -11.47
N GLU A 104 -2.49 2.01 -11.74
CA GLU A 104 -2.88 0.84 -12.51
C GLU A 104 -2.47 1.07 -13.96
N VAL A 105 -1.61 0.19 -14.47
CA VAL A 105 -1.20 0.16 -15.88
C VAL A 105 -1.80 -1.10 -16.48
N ASP A 106 -2.47 -0.98 -17.62
CA ASP A 106 -2.97 -2.15 -18.34
C ASP A 106 -1.78 -2.97 -18.87
N ASP A 107 -1.73 -4.23 -18.48
CA ASP A 107 -0.71 -5.22 -18.86
C ASP A 107 -1.05 -5.89 -20.22
N ASP A 108 -1.40 -5.11 -21.25
CA ASP A 108 -1.28 -5.58 -22.64
C ASP A 108 0.20 -5.55 -23.07
N ILE A 109 1.05 -6.23 -22.30
CA ILE A 109 2.45 -6.45 -22.65
C ILE A 109 2.48 -7.74 -23.48
N ASP A 110 2.41 -7.58 -24.79
CA ASP A 110 2.60 -8.68 -25.74
C ASP A 110 4.10 -9.07 -25.73
N ILE A 111 4.51 -9.91 -24.79
CA ILE A 111 5.89 -10.41 -24.68
C ILE A 111 6.07 -11.52 -25.71
N GLU A 112 6.51 -11.14 -26.90
CA GLU A 112 6.87 -12.09 -27.94
C GLU A 112 8.20 -12.77 -27.58
N ILE A 113 8.13 -13.95 -26.94
CA ILE A 113 9.33 -14.74 -26.61
C ILE A 113 9.86 -15.38 -27.89
N ASN A 114 11.02 -14.92 -28.36
CA ASN A 114 11.69 -15.54 -29.49
C ASN A 114 12.17 -16.96 -29.11
N PRO A 115 11.71 -18.01 -29.80
CA PRO A 115 12.14 -19.38 -29.50
C PRO A 115 13.65 -19.62 -29.66
N ALA A 116 14.37 -18.75 -30.39
CA ALA A 116 15.82 -18.82 -30.54
C ALA A 116 16.60 -18.46 -29.27
N ASP A 117 16.00 -17.67 -28.36
CA ASP A 117 16.60 -17.27 -27.08
C ASP A 117 16.30 -18.29 -25.96
N LEU A 118 15.45 -19.29 -26.24
CA LEU A 118 15.12 -20.37 -25.32
C LEU A 118 16.07 -21.55 -25.50
N ARG A 119 16.88 -21.82 -24.48
CA ARG A 119 17.58 -23.10 -24.37
C ARG A 119 16.69 -24.11 -23.65
N ILE A 120 16.09 -25.02 -24.41
CA ILE A 120 15.22 -26.07 -23.89
C ILE A 120 16.01 -27.38 -23.82
N ASP A 121 16.41 -27.79 -22.62
CA ASP A 121 17.09 -29.06 -22.37
C ASP A 121 16.11 -30.08 -21.76
N VAL A 122 16.02 -31.28 -22.35
CA VAL A 122 15.11 -32.35 -21.89
C VAL A 122 15.93 -33.44 -21.20
N TYR A 123 15.65 -33.67 -19.91
CA TYR A 123 16.28 -34.73 -19.12
C TYR A 123 15.27 -35.80 -18.71
N ARG A 124 15.73 -37.05 -18.56
CA ARG A 124 14.94 -38.14 -17.99
C ARG A 124 14.94 -38.02 -16.47
N ALA A 125 13.77 -38.20 -15.85
CA ALA A 125 13.66 -38.24 -14.40
C ALA A 125 14.56 -39.36 -13.84
N SER A 126 15.49 -38.99 -12.96
CA SER A 126 16.22 -39.96 -12.15
C SER A 126 15.24 -40.54 -11.14
N GLY A 127 14.81 -41.78 -11.37
CA GLY A 127 14.33 -42.63 -10.29
C GLY A 127 15.45 -42.98 -9.32
#